data_AF-A0A4Q4Z0G4-F1
#
_entry.id   AF-A0A4Q4Z0G4-F1
#
_cell.length_a   1.000
_cell.length_b   1.000
_cell.length_c   1.000
_cell.angle_alpha   90.00
_cell.angle_beta   90.00
_cell.angle_gamma   90.00
#
_symmetry.space_group_name_H-M   'P 1'
#
loop_
_entity.id
_entity.type
_entity.pdbx_description
1 polymer ?
#
loop_
_entity_poly.entity_id
_entity_poly.type
_entity_poly.pdbx_seq_one_letter_code
_entity_poly.pdbx_strand_id
1 'polypeptide(L)'
;MQGRRSLAKRKQPHDSQSEGNAAKHARKEPSSDSTISEENAAKSSDSTISEEDDAGPHDPQPEEEAGGFSDLQPEEEAGGFSDLQPEEDIAGLAGGFFDDPGQNPLLGLYHLNQPFDAISQARLGLLWHMNIGASGVFFWVELTPQSSQIGGLDCRFPNCDRMIDAGDYRITVFPGMYHMGLSPWHAECFEKLADFSKLEYLNRLRPVTRHTVPVRIDPYNAYSLLDGGAEKLVIEWISRLKGLITRRAGTSWPPPDLALYDILHSSGRVGFYRHKPASLSHYEYFLHTHQLAPIESDGPEEEDEWDLFDQYYRTEHPYDIRYQANRLGEMLRSWQHDKVLANSYEDQLDQNQLQEKRDLGARGLRAIRRLSEIPMPY
;
A
#
# COMPACT_ATOMS: atom_id res chain seq x y z
N MET A 1 0.67 2.60 -33.39
CA MET A 1 -0.65 2.93 -32.81
C MET A 1 -0.42 3.88 -31.65
N GLN A 2 -0.70 5.16 -31.87
CA GLN A 2 -0.56 6.25 -30.90
C GLN A 2 -1.96 6.67 -30.46
N GLY A 3 -2.16 6.81 -29.16
CA GLY A 3 -3.38 7.33 -28.54
C GLY A 3 -3.40 6.94 -27.06
N ARG A 4 -3.92 7.71 -26.12
CA ARG A 4 -4.43 9.09 -26.07
C ARG A 4 -4.11 9.57 -24.64
N ARG A 5 -3.82 10.86 -24.47
CA ARG A 5 -3.52 11.49 -23.17
C ARG A 5 -4.83 11.79 -22.42
N SER A 6 -5.07 11.14 -21.29
CA SER A 6 -5.92 11.69 -20.23
C SER A 6 -5.11 12.75 -19.47
N LEU A 7 -5.61 13.99 -19.47
CA LEU A 7 -5.07 15.13 -18.74
C LEU A 7 -6.13 15.60 -17.74
N ALA A 8 -6.37 14.80 -16.69
CA ALA A 8 -6.87 15.36 -15.44
C ALA A 8 -5.66 15.92 -14.68
N LYS A 9 -5.26 17.14 -15.04
CA LYS A 9 -4.16 17.84 -14.36
C LYS A 9 -4.70 18.36 -13.03
N ARG A 10 -4.48 17.62 -11.94
CA ARG A 10 -4.73 18.09 -10.57
C ARG A 10 -3.96 19.40 -10.39
N LYS A 11 -4.67 20.52 -10.18
CA LYS A 11 -4.06 21.79 -9.80
C LYS A 11 -3.40 21.59 -8.43
N GLN A 12 -2.10 21.84 -8.33
CA GLN A 12 -1.43 21.95 -7.03
C GLN A 12 -2.04 23.13 -6.25
N PRO A 13 -2.14 23.03 -4.90
CA PRO A 13 -2.62 24.12 -4.08
C PRO A 13 -1.63 25.29 -4.11
N HIS A 14 -2.17 26.50 -4.18
CA HIS A 14 -1.42 27.75 -4.18
C HIS A 14 -0.87 28.00 -2.77
N ASP A 15 0.46 28.06 -2.63
CA ASP A 15 1.10 28.58 -1.41
C ASP A 15 0.65 30.03 -1.18
N SER A 16 -0.23 30.21 -0.20
CA SER A 16 -0.73 31.52 0.21
C SER A 16 0.12 32.02 1.35
N GLN A 17 1.04 32.92 1.02
CA GLN A 17 1.77 33.74 2.00
C GLN A 17 0.75 34.58 2.80
N SER A 18 0.78 34.42 4.13
CA SER A 18 0.02 35.27 5.04
C SER A 18 0.71 36.63 5.19
N GLU A 19 0.05 37.69 4.77
CA GLU A 19 0.26 39.03 5.33
C GLU A 19 -0.94 39.42 6.16
N GLY A 20 -0.65 39.87 7.38
CA GLY A 20 -1.62 40.07 8.44
C GLY A 20 -2.33 41.42 8.44
N ASN A 21 -3.44 41.41 9.17
CA ASN A 21 -3.99 42.46 10.02
C ASN A 21 -4.37 43.82 9.40
N ALA A 22 -5.68 44.08 9.36
CA ALA A 22 -6.27 45.25 10.02
C ALA A 22 -7.75 45.03 10.34
N ALA A 23 -8.07 45.08 11.62
CA ALA A 23 -9.43 45.15 12.16
C ALA A 23 -10.05 46.54 11.93
N LYS A 24 -11.38 46.62 11.72
CA LYS A 24 -12.33 47.35 12.61
C LYS A 24 -13.74 47.57 12.03
N HIS A 25 -14.70 47.39 12.94
CA HIS A 25 -15.99 48.10 13.12
C HIS A 25 -17.27 47.66 12.39
N ALA A 26 -18.15 47.05 13.20
CA ALA A 26 -19.46 47.56 13.65
C ALA A 26 -20.72 47.41 12.77
N ARG A 27 -21.59 46.50 13.24
CA ARG A 27 -22.97 46.74 13.73
C ARG A 27 -23.95 47.51 12.84
N LYS A 28 -24.97 46.81 12.30
CA LYS A 28 -26.40 47.21 12.33
C LYS A 28 -27.30 46.13 11.74
N GLU A 29 -28.18 45.56 12.56
CA GLU A 29 -29.53 45.10 12.14
C GLU A 29 -30.44 46.33 11.96
N PRO A 30 -31.49 46.26 11.13
CA PRO A 30 -32.84 45.81 11.57
C PRO A 30 -33.55 44.90 10.52
N SER A 31 -34.29 43.85 10.94
CA SER A 31 -35.75 43.79 11.24
C SER A 31 -36.71 43.82 10.06
N SER A 32 -37.71 42.90 10.14
CA SER A 32 -39.12 42.93 9.64
C SER A 32 -39.34 42.89 8.11
N ASP A 33 -40.34 42.20 7.54
CA ASP A 33 -41.51 41.47 8.04
C ASP A 33 -42.21 40.75 6.87
N SER A 34 -43.10 39.79 7.20
CA SER A 34 -44.36 39.43 6.48
C SER A 34 -44.25 38.63 5.15
N THR A 35 -45.13 37.70 4.75
CA THR A 35 -46.33 36.99 5.29
C THR A 35 -46.79 35.96 4.23
N ILE A 36 -47.36 34.81 4.66
CA ILE A 36 -48.61 34.10 4.19
C ILE A 36 -48.68 33.69 2.68
N SER A 37 -49.02 32.47 2.23
CA SER A 37 -50.18 31.57 2.44
C SER A 37 -49.85 30.15 1.92
N GLU A 38 -50.22 29.04 2.58
CA GLU A 38 -51.44 28.22 2.39
C GLU A 38 -51.85 27.95 0.92
N GLU A 39 -51.89 26.68 0.48
CA GLU A 39 -53.15 25.89 0.36
C GLU A 39 -53.05 24.62 -0.55
N ASN A 40 -53.36 23.46 0.05
CA ASN A 40 -54.07 22.22 -0.36
C ASN A 40 -53.91 21.50 -1.74
N ALA A 41 -53.84 20.15 -1.65
CA ALA A 41 -54.85 19.17 -2.12
C ALA A 41 -54.39 18.00 -3.04
N ALA A 42 -54.38 16.79 -2.43
CA ALA A 42 -55.04 15.53 -2.82
C ALA A 42 -54.88 14.86 -4.22
N LYS A 43 -54.43 13.58 -4.19
CA LYS A 43 -55.01 12.35 -4.83
C LYS A 43 -53.94 11.23 -4.79
N SER A 44 -54.09 10.05 -4.16
CA SER A 44 -55.07 8.95 -4.24
C SER A 44 -55.05 8.13 -5.54
N SER A 45 -54.45 6.92 -5.45
CA SER A 45 -54.85 5.61 -6.05
C SER A 45 -53.65 4.66 -5.84
N ASP A 46 -53.65 3.67 -4.96
CA ASP A 46 -54.45 2.43 -4.89
C ASP A 46 -54.47 1.62 -6.20
N SER A 47 -53.67 0.55 -6.23
CA SER A 47 -53.90 -0.63 -7.06
C SER A 47 -53.14 -1.82 -6.48
N THR A 48 -53.92 -2.68 -5.83
CA THR A 48 -53.62 -4.08 -5.51
C THR A 48 -53.48 -4.88 -6.80
N ILE A 49 -52.43 -5.71 -6.95
CA ILE A 49 -52.47 -6.98 -7.69
C ILE A 49 -51.51 -7.95 -6.98
N SER A 50 -52.13 -8.99 -6.46
CA SER A 50 -51.59 -10.27 -6.02
C SER A 50 -51.15 -11.12 -7.20
N GLU A 51 -50.06 -11.87 -7.08
CA GLU A 51 -49.93 -13.16 -7.75
C GLU A 51 -49.04 -14.09 -6.92
N GLU A 52 -49.62 -15.26 -6.64
CA GLU A 52 -49.07 -16.43 -5.96
C GLU A 52 -48.26 -17.28 -6.95
N ASP A 53 -47.64 -18.34 -6.42
CA ASP A 53 -47.08 -19.51 -7.10
C ASP A 53 -45.65 -19.38 -7.67
N ASP A 54 -44.68 -20.06 -7.07
CA ASP A 54 -44.47 -21.49 -7.33
C ASP A 54 -43.22 -21.98 -6.57
N ALA A 55 -43.44 -22.73 -5.48
CA ALA A 55 -42.39 -23.33 -4.67
C ALA A 55 -42.23 -24.80 -5.08
N GLY A 56 -41.35 -25.06 -6.05
CA GLY A 56 -40.88 -26.41 -6.37
C GLY A 56 -39.76 -26.86 -5.41
N PRO A 57 -39.85 -28.01 -4.73
CA PRO A 57 -38.74 -28.58 -3.99
C PRO A 57 -37.89 -29.43 -4.95
N HIS A 58 -36.66 -28.99 -5.23
CA HIS A 58 -35.65 -29.83 -5.86
C HIS A 58 -34.76 -30.44 -4.77
N ASP A 59 -34.95 -31.74 -4.55
CA ASP A 59 -33.97 -32.64 -3.96
C ASP A 59 -32.69 -32.71 -4.83
N PRO A 60 -31.49 -32.64 -4.23
CA PRO A 60 -30.32 -33.26 -4.79
C PRO A 60 -29.96 -34.51 -3.97
N GLN A 61 -30.03 -35.67 -4.63
CA GLN A 61 -29.34 -36.88 -4.17
C GLN A 61 -27.82 -36.66 -4.14
N PRO A 62 -27.09 -37.30 -3.21
CA PRO A 62 -25.64 -37.30 -3.20
C PRO A 62 -25.09 -38.34 -4.18
N GLU A 63 -24.20 -37.93 -5.08
CA GLU A 63 -23.33 -38.84 -5.80
C GLU A 63 -22.11 -39.17 -4.93
N GLU A 64 -22.05 -40.42 -4.49
CA GLU A 64 -20.86 -41.03 -3.92
C GLU A 64 -19.84 -41.29 -5.04
N GLU A 65 -18.74 -40.55 -5.06
CA GLU A 65 -17.52 -41.01 -5.74
C GLU A 65 -16.47 -41.43 -4.71
N ALA A 66 -16.34 -42.75 -4.59
CA ALA A 66 -15.22 -43.43 -3.96
C ALA A 66 -13.97 -43.27 -4.85
N GLY A 67 -13.01 -42.47 -4.39
CA GLY A 67 -11.68 -42.36 -4.98
C GLY A 67 -10.62 -42.56 -3.90
N GLY A 68 -10.06 -43.76 -3.83
CA GLY A 68 -9.00 -44.13 -2.89
C GLY A 68 -7.72 -43.33 -3.11
N PHE A 69 -7.19 -42.75 -2.04
CA PHE A 69 -5.82 -42.25 -2.00
C PHE A 69 -4.92 -43.33 -1.41
N SER A 70 -4.09 -43.89 -2.29
CA SER A 70 -2.97 -44.75 -1.93
C SER A 70 -1.88 -43.93 -1.24
N ASP A 71 -1.40 -44.47 -0.12
CA ASP A 71 -0.16 -44.12 0.53
C ASP A 71 1.01 -44.14 -0.47
N LEU A 72 1.75 -43.04 -0.55
CA LEU A 72 3.11 -43.02 -1.09
C LEU A 72 4.04 -42.36 -0.09
N GLN A 73 4.84 -43.20 0.57
CA GLN A 73 6.06 -42.83 1.29
C GLN A 73 7.06 -42.17 0.32
N PRO A 74 7.84 -41.18 0.77
CA PRO A 74 9.05 -40.80 0.05
C PRO A 74 10.20 -41.72 0.42
N GLU A 75 10.77 -42.37 -0.59
CA GLU A 75 12.04 -43.09 -0.50
C GLU A 75 13.19 -42.10 -0.28
N GLU A 76 14.03 -42.41 0.70
CA GLU A 76 15.32 -41.76 0.94
C GLU A 76 16.32 -42.22 -0.12
N GLU A 77 16.78 -41.31 -0.99
CA GLU A 77 17.99 -41.54 -1.78
C GLU A 77 19.16 -40.73 -1.22
N ALA A 78 20.08 -41.48 -0.63
CA ALA A 78 21.42 -41.06 -0.27
C ALA A 78 22.33 -41.07 -1.52
N GLY A 79 22.89 -39.92 -1.86
CA GLY A 79 24.10 -39.78 -2.69
C GLY A 79 24.88 -38.59 -2.14
N GLY A 80 26.10 -38.72 -1.61
CA GLY A 80 27.20 -39.52 -2.14
C GLY A 80 28.05 -38.64 -3.06
N PHE A 81 28.65 -37.56 -2.53
CA PHE A 81 29.68 -36.80 -3.24
C PHE A 81 30.99 -36.84 -2.48
N SER A 82 31.96 -37.44 -3.17
CA SER A 82 33.32 -37.72 -2.77
C SER A 82 34.21 -36.48 -2.70
N ASP A 83 35.10 -36.52 -1.72
CA ASP A 83 36.48 -36.05 -1.69
C ASP A 83 37.00 -35.30 -2.92
N LEU A 84 37.36 -34.03 -2.70
CA LEU A 84 38.44 -33.37 -3.43
C LEU A 84 39.50 -32.92 -2.43
N GLN A 85 40.67 -33.56 -2.53
CA GLN A 85 41.91 -33.17 -1.86
C GLN A 85 42.43 -31.84 -2.43
N PRO A 86 43.11 -30.99 -1.63
CA PRO A 86 43.93 -29.92 -2.15
C PRO A 86 45.36 -30.41 -2.41
N GLU A 87 45.84 -30.26 -3.64
CA GLU A 87 47.26 -30.40 -3.97
C GLU A 87 48.06 -29.13 -3.62
N GLU A 88 49.33 -29.39 -3.35
CA GLU A 88 50.35 -28.55 -2.74
C GLU A 88 51.00 -27.52 -3.68
N ASP A 89 51.57 -26.49 -3.05
CA ASP A 89 52.86 -25.86 -3.30
C ASP A 89 53.30 -25.46 -4.72
N ILE A 90 53.38 -24.14 -4.92
CA ILE A 90 54.51 -23.53 -5.64
C ILE A 90 55.12 -22.41 -4.79
N ALA A 91 56.34 -22.67 -4.34
CA ALA A 91 57.20 -21.73 -3.65
C ALA A 91 57.83 -20.71 -4.61
N GLY A 92 57.97 -19.47 -4.10
CA GLY A 92 59.17 -18.67 -4.24
C GLY A 92 59.25 -17.71 -5.43
N LEU A 93 59.23 -16.41 -5.15
CA LEU A 93 60.27 -15.50 -5.61
C LEU A 93 60.30 -14.23 -4.77
N ALA A 94 61.50 -13.94 -4.28
CA ALA A 94 61.86 -12.82 -3.43
C ALA A 94 62.02 -11.51 -4.22
N GLY A 95 61.93 -10.39 -3.50
CA GLY A 95 62.72 -9.20 -3.79
C GLY A 95 61.92 -7.90 -3.94
N GLY A 96 62.23 -6.91 -3.11
CA GLY A 96 61.98 -5.51 -3.45
C GLY A 96 61.37 -4.65 -2.35
N PHE A 97 62.10 -4.46 -1.24
CA PHE A 97 61.96 -3.26 -0.41
C PHE A 97 62.37 -2.04 -1.25
N PHE A 98 61.47 -1.07 -1.40
CA PHE A 98 61.82 0.34 -1.58
C PHE A 98 60.76 1.20 -0.89
N ASP A 99 61.23 1.99 0.08
CA ASP A 99 60.50 3.02 0.78
C ASP A 99 60.08 4.15 -0.17
N ASP A 100 58.81 4.53 -0.14
CA ASP A 100 58.35 5.84 -0.62
C ASP A 100 57.43 6.47 0.44
N PRO A 101 57.92 7.39 1.29
CA PRO A 101 57.12 8.07 2.29
C PRO A 101 56.58 9.37 1.68
N GLY A 102 55.49 9.28 0.92
CA GLY A 102 54.96 10.46 0.26
C GLY A 102 53.53 10.29 -0.24
N GLN A 103 52.58 10.78 0.56
CA GLN A 103 51.23 11.18 0.11
C GLN A 103 50.23 10.03 -0.17
N ASN A 104 49.81 9.35 0.91
CA ASN A 104 48.41 8.97 1.02
C ASN A 104 47.68 10.12 1.73
N PRO A 105 46.87 10.95 1.05
CA PRO A 105 45.90 11.77 1.75
C PRO A 105 44.83 10.80 2.22
N LEU A 106 44.99 10.29 3.44
CA LEU A 106 43.87 9.70 4.17
C LEU A 106 42.77 10.77 4.20
N LEU A 107 41.77 10.54 3.36
CA LEU A 107 40.53 11.29 3.30
C LEU A 107 40.03 11.46 4.73
N GLY A 108 39.86 12.72 5.12
CA GLY A 108 39.73 13.16 6.50
C GLY A 108 38.91 12.24 7.39
N LEU A 109 39.57 11.75 8.43
CA LEU A 109 38.93 11.39 9.70
C LEU A 109 38.39 12.69 10.32
N TYR A 110 37.36 13.26 9.70
CA TYR A 110 36.63 14.39 10.25
C TYR A 110 35.98 13.94 11.56
N HIS A 111 36.42 14.54 12.67
CA HIS A 111 35.70 14.73 13.93
C HIS A 111 34.62 13.67 14.28
N LEU A 112 35.04 12.49 14.72
CA LEU A 112 34.17 11.49 15.40
C LEU A 112 33.66 11.95 16.79
N ASN A 113 33.87 13.22 17.16
CA ASN A 113 33.47 13.77 18.47
C ASN A 113 32.17 14.58 18.43
N GLN A 114 31.51 14.72 17.26
CA GLN A 114 30.15 15.25 17.25
C GLN A 114 29.18 14.11 17.56
N PRO A 115 28.30 14.26 18.58
CA PRO A 115 27.27 13.26 18.83
C PRO A 115 26.41 13.13 17.57
N PHE A 116 26.16 11.89 17.14
CA PHE A 116 25.21 11.64 16.05
C PHE A 116 23.88 12.32 16.37
N ASP A 117 23.29 12.99 15.39
CA ASP A 117 21.92 13.46 15.53
C ASP A 117 20.98 12.25 15.74
N ALA A 118 19.82 12.49 16.37
CA ALA A 118 18.91 11.42 16.74
C ALA A 118 18.43 10.58 15.54
N ILE A 119 18.32 11.16 14.34
CA ILE A 119 17.91 10.45 13.11
C ILE A 119 19.04 9.54 12.64
N SER A 120 20.28 10.03 12.63
CA SER A 120 21.47 9.22 12.32
C SER A 120 21.62 8.06 13.30
N GLN A 121 21.37 8.29 14.59
CA GLN A 121 21.38 7.23 15.60
C GLN A 121 20.27 6.19 15.35
N ALA A 122 19.05 6.63 15.00
CA ALA A 122 17.95 5.73 14.66
C ALA A 122 18.24 4.89 13.41
N ARG A 123 18.86 5.48 12.38
CA ARG A 123 19.31 4.78 11.17
C ARG A 123 20.34 3.71 11.48
N LEU A 124 21.36 4.05 12.27
CA LEU A 124 22.38 3.10 12.71
C LEU A 124 21.77 1.97 13.55
N GLY A 125 20.80 2.31 14.43
CA GLY A 125 20.05 1.32 15.20
C GLY A 125 19.28 0.34 14.32
N LEU A 126 18.59 0.83 13.28
CA LEU A 126 17.87 -0.02 12.32
C LEU A 126 18.82 -0.93 11.55
N LEU A 127 19.93 -0.38 11.05
CA LEU A 127 20.96 -1.16 10.34
C LEU A 127 21.57 -2.25 11.23
N TRP A 128 21.92 -1.91 12.47
CA TRP A 128 22.43 -2.86 13.46
C TRP A 128 21.43 -3.97 13.74
N HIS A 129 20.16 -3.62 13.93
CA HIS A 129 19.06 -4.57 14.13
C HIS A 129 18.89 -5.55 12.95
N MET A 130 18.96 -5.03 11.72
CA MET A 130 18.90 -5.84 10.50
C MET A 130 20.07 -6.82 10.34
N ASN A 131 21.25 -6.48 10.88
CA ASN A 131 22.48 -7.26 10.73
C ASN A 131 22.67 -8.31 11.82
N ILE A 132 22.16 -8.07 13.04
CA ILE A 132 22.30 -9.02 14.17
C ILE A 132 21.14 -10.00 14.25
N GLY A 133 19.95 -9.58 13.81
CA GLY A 133 18.82 -10.50 13.71
C GLY A 133 19.19 -11.64 12.75
N ALA A 134 19.22 -12.88 13.25
CA ALA A 134 19.31 -14.08 12.42
C ALA A 134 18.16 -14.04 11.39
N SER A 135 18.44 -13.55 10.18
CA SER A 135 17.61 -13.60 8.97
C SER A 135 16.14 -13.13 9.02
N GLY A 136 15.64 -12.54 10.11
CA GLY A 136 14.20 -12.42 10.36
C GLY A 136 13.58 -11.03 10.44
N VAL A 137 14.30 -9.93 10.19
CA VAL A 137 13.72 -8.57 10.30
C VAL A 137 12.85 -8.23 9.09
N PHE A 138 11.57 -7.97 9.32
CA PHE A 138 10.57 -7.52 8.34
C PHE A 138 9.99 -6.17 8.71
N PHE A 139 9.56 -5.43 7.69
CA PHE A 139 8.85 -4.16 7.83
C PHE A 139 7.42 -4.38 7.34
N TRP A 140 6.45 -4.36 8.24
CA TRP A 140 5.05 -4.62 7.94
C TRP A 140 4.33 -3.30 7.67
N VAL A 141 3.75 -3.15 6.49
CA VAL A 141 2.83 -2.05 6.18
C VAL A 141 1.43 -2.52 6.55
N GLU A 142 0.82 -1.85 7.52
CA GLU A 142 -0.42 -2.33 8.15
C GLU A 142 -1.35 -1.19 8.51
N LEU A 143 -2.63 -1.52 8.70
CA LEU A 143 -3.64 -0.59 9.19
C LEU A 143 -3.66 -0.61 10.72
N THR A 144 -3.70 0.56 11.35
CA THR A 144 -3.87 0.64 12.81
C THR A 144 -5.28 0.16 13.17
N PRO A 145 -5.42 -0.84 14.07
CA PRO A 145 -6.73 -1.37 14.44
C PRO A 145 -7.71 -0.31 14.94
N GLN A 146 -9.00 -0.42 14.60
CA GLN A 146 -10.04 0.52 15.03
C GLN A 146 -10.48 0.38 16.50
N SER A 147 -9.77 -0.41 17.30
CA SER A 147 -10.18 -0.66 18.69
C SER A 147 -10.08 0.63 19.52
N SER A 148 -11.20 1.07 20.07
CA SER A 148 -11.32 2.22 20.98
C SER A 148 -10.47 2.11 22.25
N GLN A 149 -9.95 0.92 22.56
CA GLN A 149 -9.08 0.67 23.71
C GLN A 149 -7.62 1.02 23.43
N ILE A 150 -7.21 1.02 22.16
CA ILE A 150 -5.86 1.39 21.77
C ILE A 150 -5.91 2.89 21.50
N GLY A 151 -5.54 3.69 22.52
CA GLY A 151 -5.26 5.10 22.28
C GLY A 151 -4.22 5.28 21.16
N GLY A 152 -4.11 6.47 20.59
CA GLY A 152 -3.13 6.75 19.53
C GLY A 152 -1.73 6.25 19.91
N LEU A 153 -0.97 5.78 18.92
CA LEU A 153 0.39 5.29 19.14
C LEU A 153 1.42 6.37 18.80
N ASP A 154 2.42 6.55 19.65
CA ASP A 154 3.52 7.48 19.37
C ASP A 154 4.38 6.96 18.22
N CYS A 155 4.59 7.82 17.22
CA CYS A 155 5.54 7.53 16.16
C CYS A 155 6.96 7.46 16.74
N ARG A 156 7.69 6.36 16.46
CA ARG A 156 9.05 6.16 16.97
C ARG A 156 10.14 6.95 16.22
N PHE A 157 9.77 7.85 15.31
CA PHE A 157 10.74 8.66 14.59
C PHE A 157 11.17 9.87 15.43
N PRO A 158 12.48 10.15 15.55
CA PRO A 158 12.95 11.31 16.29
C PRO A 158 12.31 12.62 15.79
N ASN A 159 11.80 13.43 16.73
CA ASN A 159 11.13 14.71 16.45
C ASN A 159 9.80 14.58 15.68
N CYS A 160 9.16 13.40 15.67
CA CYS A 160 7.80 13.26 15.20
C CYS A 160 6.84 13.24 16.38
N ASP A 161 6.12 14.36 16.57
CA ASP A 161 5.16 14.51 17.67
C ASP A 161 3.72 14.11 17.26
N ARG A 162 3.56 13.52 16.07
CA ARG A 162 2.26 13.05 15.60
C ARG A 162 1.94 11.67 16.16
N MET A 163 0.70 11.53 16.59
CA MET A 163 0.09 10.23 16.92
C MET A 163 -0.23 9.48 15.63
N ILE A 164 -0.14 8.16 15.69
CA ILE A 164 -0.68 7.24 14.70
C ILE A 164 -2.06 6.81 15.23
N ASP A 165 -3.11 7.31 14.59
CA ASP A 165 -4.48 7.11 15.04
C ASP A 165 -5.08 5.80 14.53
N ALA A 166 -6.20 5.42 15.12
CA ALA A 166 -6.99 4.28 14.67
C ALA A 166 -7.39 4.43 13.20
N GLY A 167 -7.12 3.42 12.38
CA GLY A 167 -7.36 3.46 10.93
C GLY A 167 -6.27 4.14 10.10
N ASP A 168 -5.16 4.59 10.70
CA ASP A 168 -3.99 5.09 9.96
C ASP A 168 -3.11 3.96 9.45
N TYR A 169 -2.50 4.15 8.28
CA TYR A 169 -1.44 3.28 7.78
C TYR A 169 -0.13 3.54 8.53
N ARG A 170 0.50 2.46 8.97
CA ARG A 170 1.78 2.51 9.65
C ARG A 170 2.74 1.45 9.12
N ILE A 171 4.01 1.64 9.44
CA ILE A 171 5.03 0.60 9.31
C ILE A 171 5.38 0.10 10.71
N THR A 172 5.48 -1.21 10.88
CA THR A 172 6.05 -1.83 12.08
C THR A 172 7.24 -2.70 11.71
N VAL A 173 8.20 -2.83 12.63
CA VAL A 173 9.41 -3.65 12.45
C VAL A 173 9.27 -4.87 13.34
N PHE A 174 9.39 -6.05 12.74
CA PHE A 174 9.31 -7.33 13.45
C PHE A 174 10.58 -8.16 13.21
N PRO A 175 11.22 -8.72 14.25
CA PRO A 175 10.99 -8.41 15.67
C PRO A 175 11.27 -6.92 15.98
N GLY A 176 10.69 -6.39 17.05
CA GLY A 176 10.84 -4.98 17.45
C GLY A 176 12.29 -4.59 17.76
N MET A 177 12.66 -3.33 17.48
CA MET A 177 14.03 -2.81 17.68
C MET A 177 14.39 -2.55 19.15
N TYR A 178 13.42 -2.11 19.96
CA TYR A 178 13.72 -1.57 21.29
C TYR A 178 13.21 -2.44 22.44
N HIS A 179 12.14 -3.24 22.25
CA HIS A 179 11.60 -4.23 23.20
C HIS A 179 10.75 -5.27 22.43
N MET A 180 10.24 -6.31 23.11
CA MET A 180 9.34 -7.36 22.56
C MET A 180 8.02 -6.84 21.93
N GLY A 181 7.81 -5.53 21.86
CA GLY A 181 6.62 -4.89 21.28
C GLY A 181 6.84 -4.41 19.84
N LEU A 182 5.75 -4.13 19.15
CA LEU A 182 5.77 -3.48 17.84
C LEU A 182 6.23 -2.03 18.04
N SER A 183 7.22 -1.61 17.27
CA SER A 183 7.57 -0.20 17.13
C SER A 183 6.78 0.35 15.94
N PRO A 184 5.85 1.31 16.11
CA PRO A 184 5.11 1.86 14.98
C PRO A 184 5.75 3.15 14.46
N TRP A 185 5.71 3.32 13.13
CA TRP A 185 6.15 4.51 12.44
C TRP A 185 5.11 4.93 11.40
N HIS A 186 4.93 6.24 11.20
CA HIS A 186 4.35 6.72 9.94
C HIS A 186 5.23 6.25 8.78
N ALA A 187 4.61 5.87 7.66
CA ALA A 187 5.36 5.43 6.47
C ALA A 187 6.40 6.48 6.02
N GLU A 188 6.03 7.77 5.98
CA GLU A 188 6.93 8.88 5.61
C GLU A 188 8.11 9.07 6.58
N CYS A 189 7.90 8.74 7.85
CA CYS A 189 8.93 8.83 8.87
C CYS A 189 9.90 7.65 8.73
N PHE A 190 9.38 6.47 8.42
CA PHE A 190 10.18 5.29 8.21
C PHE A 190 11.02 5.37 6.92
N GLU A 191 10.53 6.00 5.85
CA GLU A 191 11.31 6.29 4.62
C GLU A 191 12.57 7.13 4.91
N LYS A 192 12.52 7.99 5.94
CA LYS A 192 13.70 8.74 6.38
C LYS A 192 14.71 7.84 7.10
N LEU A 193 14.33 6.64 7.55
CA LEU A 193 15.20 5.69 8.24
C LEU A 193 15.71 4.58 7.30
N ALA A 194 14.82 4.00 6.50
CA ALA A 194 15.10 2.88 5.61
C ALA A 194 15.31 3.34 4.16
N ASP A 195 16.46 3.00 3.59
CA ASP A 195 16.77 3.35 2.20
C ASP A 195 16.16 2.33 1.22
N PHE A 196 14.90 2.53 0.85
CA PHE A 196 14.19 1.65 -0.08
C PHE A 196 14.74 1.68 -1.51
N SER A 197 15.70 2.57 -1.84
CA SER A 197 16.44 2.48 -3.11
C SER A 197 17.37 1.26 -3.16
N LYS A 198 17.61 0.61 -2.02
CA LYS A 198 18.39 -0.62 -1.89
C LYS A 198 17.49 -1.83 -1.66
N LEU A 199 17.80 -2.92 -2.37
CA LEU A 199 17.04 -4.17 -2.26
C LEU A 199 17.07 -4.77 -0.85
N GLU A 200 18.11 -4.53 -0.05
CA GLU A 200 18.22 -5.04 1.32
C GLU A 200 17.13 -4.52 2.26
N TYR A 201 16.65 -3.29 2.06
CA TYR A 201 15.51 -2.72 2.79
C TYR A 201 14.20 -3.08 2.10
N LEU A 202 14.13 -2.90 0.77
CA LEU A 202 12.89 -3.14 0.02
C LEU A 202 12.39 -4.58 0.14
N ASN A 203 13.29 -5.57 0.08
CA ASN A 203 12.92 -6.98 0.20
C ASN A 203 12.40 -7.37 1.58
N ARG A 204 12.56 -6.52 2.61
CA ARG A 204 12.03 -6.73 3.96
C ARG A 204 10.66 -6.10 4.15
N LEU A 205 10.25 -5.17 3.29
CA LEU A 205 8.92 -4.58 3.32
C LEU A 205 7.87 -5.60 2.87
N ARG A 206 6.79 -5.71 3.64
CA ARG A 206 5.67 -6.62 3.41
C ARG A 206 4.35 -5.90 3.73
N PRO A 207 3.40 -5.82 2.79
CA PRO A 207 2.03 -5.44 3.14
C PRO A 207 1.42 -6.53 4.02
N VAL A 208 0.66 -6.15 5.04
CA VAL A 208 -0.16 -7.06 5.84
C VAL A 208 -1.50 -7.26 5.12
N THR A 209 -1.61 -8.40 4.47
CA THR A 209 -2.76 -8.84 3.67
C THR A 209 -3.23 -10.19 4.19
N ARG A 210 -4.38 -10.66 3.72
CA ARG A 210 -4.91 -12.00 4.01
C ARG A 210 -3.90 -13.15 3.77
N HIS A 211 -2.91 -12.95 2.90
CA HIS A 211 -1.87 -13.95 2.58
C HIS A 211 -0.61 -13.84 3.42
N THR A 212 -0.38 -12.70 4.04
CA THR A 212 0.87 -12.41 4.75
C THR A 212 0.67 -12.29 6.25
N VAL A 213 -0.58 -12.35 6.74
CA VAL A 213 -0.86 -12.35 8.19
C VAL A 213 -0.04 -13.47 8.82
N PRO A 214 0.96 -13.15 9.66
CA PRO A 214 1.57 -14.18 10.49
C PRO A 214 0.45 -14.73 11.36
N VAL A 215 0.33 -16.06 11.48
CA VAL A 215 -0.66 -16.77 12.30
C VAL A 215 -0.60 -16.28 13.76
N ARG A 216 -1.17 -15.11 13.99
CA ARG A 216 -1.36 -14.38 15.25
C ARG A 216 -2.78 -13.85 15.20
N ILE A 217 -3.70 -14.77 14.91
CA ILE A 217 -5.13 -14.57 15.10
C ILE A 217 -5.34 -14.65 16.61
N ASP A 218 -5.05 -13.55 17.29
CA ASP A 218 -5.54 -13.37 18.65
C ASP A 218 -7.04 -13.03 18.51
N PRO A 219 -7.97 -13.79 19.11
CA PRO A 219 -9.42 -13.59 18.97
C PRO A 219 -9.93 -12.19 19.34
N TYR A 220 -9.07 -11.34 19.92
CA TYR A 220 -9.40 -9.98 20.35
C TYR A 220 -8.78 -8.87 19.48
N ASN A 221 -7.94 -9.20 18.50
CA ASN A 221 -7.26 -8.19 17.68
C ASN A 221 -8.05 -7.90 16.40
N ALA A 222 -8.66 -6.71 16.37
CA ALA A 222 -9.09 -6.08 15.12
C ALA A 222 -7.92 -6.14 14.12
N TYR A 223 -8.18 -6.78 12.99
CA TYR A 223 -7.18 -7.12 11.98
C TYR A 223 -6.39 -5.88 11.55
N SER A 224 -5.05 -5.93 11.63
CA SER A 224 -4.17 -4.89 11.05
C SER A 224 -4.02 -5.03 9.53
N LEU A 225 -5.00 -5.65 8.88
CA LEU A 225 -5.04 -5.88 7.45
C LEU A 225 -5.18 -4.55 6.71
N LEU A 226 -4.44 -4.41 5.62
CA LEU A 226 -4.67 -3.33 4.68
C LEU A 226 -6.02 -3.50 3.99
N ASP A 227 -6.69 -2.37 3.72
CA ASP A 227 -7.77 -2.35 2.74
C ASP A 227 -7.22 -2.61 1.33
N GLY A 228 -8.14 -2.96 0.42
CA GLY A 228 -7.80 -3.37 -0.93
C GLY A 228 -6.99 -2.34 -1.73
N GLY A 229 -7.31 -1.06 -1.59
CA GLY A 229 -6.61 0.02 -2.27
C GLY A 229 -5.19 0.19 -1.76
N ALA A 230 -5.00 0.21 -0.43
CA ALA A 230 -3.67 0.28 0.16
C ALA A 230 -2.82 -0.96 -0.16
N GLU A 231 -3.41 -2.16 -0.10
CA GLU A 231 -2.75 -3.41 -0.52
C GLU A 231 -2.20 -3.29 -1.95
N LYS A 232 -3.06 -2.87 -2.90
CA LYS A 232 -2.69 -2.72 -4.31
C LYS A 232 -1.61 -1.66 -4.53
N LEU A 233 -1.75 -0.50 -3.89
CA LEU A 233 -0.78 0.59 -4.00
C LEU A 233 0.60 0.18 -3.48
N VAL A 234 0.67 -0.48 -2.33
CA VAL A 234 1.93 -0.96 -1.75
C VAL A 234 2.58 -2.02 -2.65
N ILE A 235 1.80 -3.00 -3.12
CA ILE A 235 2.31 -4.07 -4.00
C ILE A 235 2.86 -3.47 -5.31
N GLU A 236 2.12 -2.56 -5.94
CA GLU A 236 2.56 -1.92 -7.18
C GLU A 236 3.81 -1.05 -6.95
N TRP A 237 3.85 -0.28 -5.87
CA TRP A 237 5.02 0.52 -5.52
C TRP A 237 6.28 -0.34 -5.31
N ILE A 238 6.18 -1.46 -4.56
CA ILE A 238 7.28 -2.41 -4.37
C ILE A 238 7.72 -2.98 -5.72
N SER A 239 6.76 -3.44 -6.52
CA SER A 239 6.96 -4.05 -7.84
C SER A 239 7.72 -3.12 -8.79
N ARG A 240 7.25 -1.87 -8.92
CA ARG A 240 7.86 -0.85 -9.78
C ARG A 240 9.24 -0.43 -9.32
N LEU A 241 9.42 -0.18 -8.02
CA LEU A 241 10.70 0.22 -7.46
C LEU A 241 11.74 -0.90 -7.62
N LYS A 242 11.35 -2.14 -7.33
CA LYS A 242 12.19 -3.32 -7.59
C LYS A 242 12.58 -3.42 -9.06
N GLY A 243 11.61 -3.28 -9.97
CA GLY A 243 11.86 -3.27 -11.41
C GLY A 243 12.81 -2.15 -11.88
N LEU A 244 12.78 -0.97 -11.26
CA LEU A 244 13.73 0.10 -11.54
C LEU A 244 15.16 -0.25 -11.06
N ILE A 245 15.28 -0.79 -9.85
CA ILE A 245 16.58 -1.19 -9.27
C ILE A 245 17.20 -2.35 -10.08
N THR A 246 16.40 -3.36 -10.40
CA THR A 246 16.77 -4.53 -11.22
C THR A 246 17.21 -4.12 -12.63
N ARG A 247 16.48 -3.21 -13.29
CA ARG A 247 16.89 -2.66 -14.61
C ARG A 247 18.21 -1.89 -14.54
N ARG A 248 18.42 -1.08 -13.49
CA ARG A 248 19.71 -0.40 -13.27
C ARG A 248 20.86 -1.40 -13.12
N ALA A 249 20.60 -2.58 -12.54
CA ALA A 249 21.57 -3.67 -12.42
C ALA A 249 21.74 -4.51 -13.71
N GLY A 250 21.09 -4.16 -14.82
CA GLY A 250 21.21 -4.86 -16.10
C GLY A 250 20.34 -6.11 -16.24
N THR A 251 19.40 -6.33 -15.33
CA THR A 251 18.48 -7.48 -15.36
C THR A 251 17.12 -7.09 -15.95
N SER A 252 16.49 -7.99 -16.70
CA SER A 252 15.22 -7.73 -17.37
C SER A 252 14.05 -7.68 -16.38
N TRP A 253 13.11 -6.78 -16.66
CA TRP A 253 11.81 -6.59 -16.00
C TRP A 253 10.81 -6.26 -17.11
N PRO A 254 9.61 -6.85 -17.21
CA PRO A 254 8.68 -7.29 -16.15
C PRO A 254 8.84 -8.75 -15.66
N PRO A 255 8.06 -9.17 -14.64
CA PRO A 255 8.02 -10.57 -14.19
C PRO A 255 7.56 -11.52 -15.31
N PRO A 256 7.89 -12.82 -15.23
CA PRO A 256 7.56 -13.79 -16.26
C PRO A 256 6.06 -14.12 -16.39
N ASP A 257 5.22 -13.86 -15.36
CA ASP A 257 3.78 -14.14 -15.41
C ASP A 257 2.96 -12.92 -15.87
N LEU A 258 2.85 -12.76 -17.19
CA LEU A 258 2.07 -11.69 -17.82
C LEU A 258 0.57 -11.81 -17.55
N ALA A 259 0.05 -13.04 -17.37
CA ALA A 259 -1.39 -13.25 -17.15
C ALA A 259 -1.82 -12.75 -15.77
N LEU A 260 -1.04 -13.09 -14.74
CA LEU A 260 -1.25 -12.55 -13.40
C LEU A 260 -1.02 -11.04 -13.35
N TYR A 261 0.01 -10.55 -14.05
CA TYR A 261 0.26 -9.11 -14.17
C TYR A 261 -0.96 -8.37 -14.72
N ASP A 262 -1.55 -8.84 -15.81
CA ASP A 262 -2.72 -8.20 -16.41
C ASP A 262 -3.93 -8.21 -15.47
N ILE A 263 -4.17 -9.30 -14.74
CA ILE A 263 -5.23 -9.34 -13.71
C ILE A 263 -4.97 -8.33 -12.60
N LEU A 264 -3.73 -8.19 -12.14
CA LEU A 264 -3.43 -7.30 -11.03
C LEU A 264 -3.51 -5.81 -11.42
N HIS A 265 -3.27 -5.47 -12.68
CA HIS A 265 -3.13 -4.08 -13.16
C HIS A 265 -4.24 -3.59 -14.10
N SER A 266 -4.92 -4.48 -14.80
CA SER A 266 -5.89 -4.11 -15.84
C SER A 266 -7.32 -4.55 -15.54
N SER A 267 -7.56 -5.26 -14.44
CA SER A 267 -8.92 -5.65 -14.06
C SER A 267 -9.81 -4.43 -13.83
N GLY A 268 -11.06 -4.52 -14.29
CA GLY A 268 -12.04 -3.43 -14.23
C GLY A 268 -12.06 -2.52 -15.46
N ARG A 269 -11.09 -2.65 -16.38
CA ARG A 269 -11.10 -1.98 -17.68
C ARG A 269 -12.24 -2.50 -18.58
N VAL A 270 -12.75 -1.63 -19.44
CA VAL A 270 -13.72 -1.99 -20.49
C VAL A 270 -13.19 -3.14 -21.35
N GLY A 271 -13.99 -4.21 -21.45
CA GLY A 271 -13.64 -5.38 -22.25
C GLY A 271 -12.51 -6.22 -21.66
N PHE A 272 -12.11 -5.99 -20.41
CA PHE A 272 -11.12 -6.82 -19.74
C PHE A 272 -11.64 -8.25 -19.60
N TYR A 273 -10.93 -9.20 -20.21
CA TYR A 273 -11.16 -10.62 -20.04
C TYR A 273 -9.82 -11.35 -20.01
N ARG A 274 -9.60 -12.11 -18.94
CA ARG A 274 -8.41 -12.97 -18.78
C ARG A 274 -8.83 -14.28 -18.14
N HIS A 275 -8.37 -15.39 -18.70
CA HIS A 275 -8.54 -16.69 -18.05
C HIS A 275 -7.79 -16.74 -16.72
N LYS A 276 -8.37 -17.43 -15.74
CA LYS A 276 -7.75 -17.64 -14.43
C LYS A 276 -6.43 -18.42 -14.58
N PRO A 277 -5.29 -17.88 -14.11
CA PRO A 277 -4.04 -18.63 -14.05
C PRO A 277 -4.16 -19.89 -13.17
N ALA A 278 -3.40 -20.93 -13.47
CA ALA A 278 -3.40 -22.16 -12.68
C ALA A 278 -2.90 -21.93 -11.24
N SER A 279 -1.98 -20.98 -11.06
CA SER A 279 -1.40 -20.57 -9.78
C SER A 279 -2.37 -19.80 -8.87
N LEU A 280 -3.49 -19.30 -9.39
CA LEU A 280 -4.42 -18.46 -8.66
C LEU A 280 -5.68 -19.25 -8.27
N SER A 281 -6.08 -19.19 -7.00
CA SER A 281 -7.34 -19.80 -6.54
C SER A 281 -8.54 -19.10 -7.18
N HIS A 282 -9.69 -19.77 -7.25
CA HIS A 282 -10.93 -19.17 -7.76
C HIS A 282 -11.35 -17.93 -6.95
N TYR A 283 -11.19 -18.01 -5.63
CA TYR A 283 -11.48 -16.89 -4.73
C TYR A 283 -10.58 -15.69 -5.01
N GLU A 284 -9.26 -15.89 -5.11
CA GLU A 284 -8.30 -14.81 -5.38
C GLU A 284 -8.49 -14.19 -6.76
N TYR A 285 -8.83 -15.03 -7.74
CA TYR A 285 -9.18 -14.56 -9.07
C TYR A 285 -10.44 -13.69 -9.03
N PHE A 286 -11.49 -14.13 -8.35
CA PHE A 286 -12.72 -13.35 -8.18
C PHE A 286 -12.43 -12.01 -7.50
N LEU A 287 -11.69 -12.02 -6.39
CA LEU A 287 -11.27 -10.81 -5.68
C LEU A 287 -10.54 -9.83 -6.62
N HIS A 288 -9.49 -10.28 -7.30
CA HIS A 288 -8.69 -9.40 -8.16
C HIS A 288 -9.40 -8.90 -9.41
N THR A 289 -10.43 -9.60 -9.88
CA THR A 289 -11.22 -9.19 -11.04
C THR A 289 -12.43 -8.33 -10.68
N HIS A 290 -12.83 -8.29 -9.40
CA HIS A 290 -14.03 -7.57 -8.94
C HIS A 290 -13.71 -6.59 -7.80
N GLN A 291 -13.61 -7.05 -6.56
CA GLN A 291 -13.45 -6.19 -5.37
C GLN A 291 -12.12 -5.41 -5.40
N LEU A 292 -11.04 -6.08 -5.81
CA LEU A 292 -9.69 -5.54 -5.91
C LEU A 292 -9.30 -5.13 -7.33
N ALA A 293 -10.28 -4.88 -8.21
CA ALA A 293 -10.00 -4.32 -9.52
C ALA A 293 -9.42 -2.90 -9.37
N PRO A 294 -8.24 -2.59 -9.94
CA PRO A 294 -7.63 -1.25 -9.83
C PRO A 294 -8.34 -0.20 -10.70
N ILE A 295 -9.09 -0.64 -11.72
CA ILE A 295 -9.79 0.23 -12.65
C ILE A 295 -11.29 0.17 -12.34
N GLU A 296 -11.95 1.31 -12.50
CA GLU A 296 -13.40 1.44 -12.48
C GLU A 296 -13.85 2.03 -13.83
N SER A 297 -14.90 1.46 -14.39
CA SER A 297 -15.53 1.85 -15.64
C SER A 297 -17.05 1.68 -15.53
N ASP A 298 -17.81 2.55 -16.20
CA ASP A 298 -19.28 2.48 -16.28
C ASP A 298 -19.79 1.61 -17.45
N GLY A 299 -18.89 1.03 -18.26
CA GLY A 299 -19.23 0.12 -19.34
C GLY A 299 -18.66 0.53 -20.70
N PRO A 300 -19.03 -0.20 -21.78
CA PRO A 300 -18.40 -0.08 -23.09
C PRO A 300 -18.69 1.23 -23.82
N GLU A 301 -19.67 2.01 -23.36
CA GLU A 301 -20.07 3.26 -23.99
C GLU A 301 -19.24 4.46 -23.51
N GLU A 302 -18.47 4.31 -22.42
CA GLU A 302 -17.67 5.40 -21.87
C GLU A 302 -16.18 5.24 -22.19
N GLU A 303 -15.57 6.29 -22.75
CA GLU A 303 -14.14 6.29 -23.11
C GLU A 303 -13.21 6.54 -21.91
N ASP A 304 -13.75 7.05 -20.79
CA ASP A 304 -12.97 7.46 -19.64
C ASP A 304 -13.05 6.42 -18.53
N GLU A 305 -11.89 6.08 -17.95
CA GLU A 305 -11.75 5.08 -16.89
C GLU A 305 -11.07 5.74 -15.69
N TRP A 306 -11.49 5.38 -14.48
CA TRP A 306 -10.75 5.77 -13.28
C TRP A 306 -9.76 4.66 -12.94
N ASP A 307 -8.49 4.99 -12.75
CA ASP A 307 -7.42 4.03 -12.48
C ASP A 307 -6.68 4.42 -11.19
N LEU A 308 -6.65 3.49 -10.23
CA LEU A 308 -6.00 3.63 -8.93
C LEU A 308 -4.53 4.03 -9.05
N PHE A 309 -3.77 3.40 -9.94
CA PHE A 309 -2.35 3.67 -10.08
C PHE A 309 -2.10 4.99 -10.79
N ASP A 310 -2.93 5.35 -11.76
CA ASP A 310 -2.86 6.66 -12.39
C ASP A 310 -3.18 7.79 -11.40
N GLN A 311 -4.11 7.57 -10.47
CA GLN A 311 -4.51 8.57 -9.47
C GLN A 311 -3.43 8.79 -8.40
N TYR A 312 -2.84 7.73 -7.85
CA TYR A 312 -1.98 7.85 -6.66
C TYR A 312 -0.48 7.58 -6.94
N TYR A 313 -0.15 6.82 -7.98
CA TYR A 313 1.25 6.45 -8.27
C TYR A 313 1.86 7.30 -9.39
N ARG A 314 1.08 7.80 -10.35
CA ARG A 314 1.57 8.60 -11.49
C ARG A 314 2.39 9.82 -11.02
N THR A 315 3.48 10.09 -11.72
CA THR A 315 4.40 11.19 -11.41
C THR A 315 5.18 11.65 -12.65
N GLU A 316 5.79 12.83 -12.56
CA GLU A 316 6.73 13.39 -13.53
C GLU A 316 8.11 12.69 -13.50
N HIS A 317 8.43 11.94 -12.43
CA HIS A 317 9.72 11.26 -12.26
C HIS A 317 9.59 9.73 -12.18
N PRO A 318 8.99 9.05 -13.17
CA PRO A 318 8.69 7.61 -13.10
C PRO A 318 9.92 6.71 -13.10
N TYR A 319 11.10 7.23 -13.47
CA TYR A 319 12.36 6.47 -13.57
C TYR A 319 13.40 6.84 -12.49
N ASP A 320 13.11 7.85 -11.66
CA ASP A 320 14.03 8.24 -10.58
C ASP A 320 13.81 7.32 -9.37
N ILE A 321 14.74 6.39 -9.18
CA ILE A 321 14.71 5.42 -8.06
C ILE A 321 14.66 6.14 -6.71
N ARG A 322 15.44 7.22 -6.52
CA ARG A 322 15.49 7.91 -5.23
C ARG A 322 14.18 8.63 -4.96
N TYR A 323 13.60 9.26 -5.98
CA TYR A 323 12.28 9.85 -5.88
C TYR A 323 11.23 8.79 -5.55
N GLN A 324 11.16 7.69 -6.30
CA GLN A 324 10.18 6.63 -6.06
C GLN A 324 10.33 5.98 -4.68
N ALA A 325 11.56 5.81 -4.18
CA ALA A 325 11.83 5.22 -2.87
C ALA A 325 11.28 6.03 -1.68
N ASN A 326 10.91 7.30 -1.88
CA ASN A 326 10.40 8.20 -0.83
C ASN A 326 8.93 8.62 -1.05
N ARG A 327 8.12 7.74 -1.66
CA ARG A 327 6.71 8.04 -2.01
C ARG A 327 5.66 7.15 -1.37
N LEU A 328 6.06 6.11 -0.67
CA LEU A 328 5.13 5.23 0.02
C LEU A 328 4.28 6.04 1.03
N GLY A 329 4.91 6.92 1.80
CA GLY A 329 4.22 7.74 2.80
C GLY A 329 3.23 8.75 2.20
N GLU A 330 3.62 9.43 1.12
CA GLU A 330 2.78 10.37 0.38
C GLU A 330 1.56 9.66 -0.24
N MET A 331 1.82 8.53 -0.90
CA MET A 331 0.81 7.72 -1.60
C MET A 331 -0.25 7.19 -0.61
N LEU A 332 0.19 6.60 0.51
CA LEU A 332 -0.72 6.08 1.53
C LEU A 332 -1.53 7.18 2.23
N ARG A 333 -0.93 8.36 2.46
CA ARG A 333 -1.67 9.50 3.03
C ARG A 333 -2.73 10.02 2.06
N SER A 334 -2.38 10.15 0.78
CA SER A 334 -3.32 10.60 -0.25
C SER A 334 -4.49 9.62 -0.38
N TRP A 335 -4.20 8.31 -0.38
CA TRP A 335 -5.22 7.27 -0.36
C TRP A 335 -6.09 7.33 0.91
N GLN A 336 -5.49 7.52 2.10
CA GLN A 336 -6.25 7.67 3.35
C GLN A 336 -7.22 8.85 3.29
N HIS A 337 -6.74 10.00 2.81
CA HIS A 337 -7.54 11.21 2.67
C HIS A 337 -8.74 11.00 1.76
N ASP A 338 -8.50 10.50 0.55
CA ASP A 338 -9.56 10.27 -0.43
C ASP A 338 -10.53 9.15 0.03
N LYS A 339 -10.03 8.13 0.76
CA LYS A 339 -10.87 7.13 1.44
C LYS A 339 -11.81 7.76 2.46
N VAL A 340 -11.29 8.63 3.33
CA VAL A 340 -12.13 9.32 4.33
C VAL A 340 -13.17 10.20 3.63
N LEU A 341 -12.77 10.97 2.62
CA LEU A 341 -13.70 11.80 1.84
C LEU A 341 -14.80 10.99 1.16
N ALA A 342 -14.45 9.86 0.54
CA ALA A 342 -15.39 9.03 -0.18
C ALA A 342 -16.45 8.39 0.74
N ASN A 343 -16.06 8.05 1.97
CA ASN A 343 -16.92 7.39 2.95
C ASN A 343 -17.65 8.35 3.91
N SER A 344 -17.24 9.63 3.97
CA SER A 344 -17.90 10.62 4.82
C SER A 344 -19.24 11.09 4.24
N TYR A 345 -20.19 11.43 5.11
CA TYR A 345 -21.43 12.08 4.69
C TYR A 345 -21.19 13.56 4.34
N GLU A 346 -22.01 14.14 3.46
CA GLU A 346 -21.78 15.52 2.99
C GLU A 346 -21.93 16.58 4.10
N ASP A 347 -22.73 16.30 5.13
CA ASP A 347 -22.92 17.16 6.30
C ASP A 347 -21.73 17.14 7.27
N GLN A 348 -20.81 16.17 7.13
CA GLN A 348 -19.58 16.07 7.91
C GLN A 348 -18.39 16.76 7.24
N LEU A 349 -18.55 17.24 6.00
CA LEU A 349 -17.49 17.80 5.19
C LEU A 349 -17.60 19.33 5.11
N ASP A 350 -16.45 20.00 5.17
CA ASP A 350 -16.38 21.42 4.86
C ASP A 350 -16.50 21.68 3.34
N GLN A 351 -16.58 22.95 2.94
CA GLN A 351 -16.73 23.33 1.52
C GLN A 351 -15.56 22.89 0.64
N ASN A 352 -14.33 22.86 1.17
CA ASN A 352 -13.15 22.43 0.42
C ASN A 352 -13.19 20.92 0.23
N GLN A 353 -13.48 20.16 1.29
CA GLN A 353 -13.63 18.72 1.25
C GLN A 353 -14.78 18.27 0.34
N LEU A 354 -15.91 19.00 0.34
CA LEU A 354 -17.00 18.77 -0.60
C LEU A 354 -16.57 18.98 -2.04
N GLN A 355 -15.77 20.03 -2.32
CA GLN A 355 -15.25 20.26 -3.65
C GLN A 355 -14.27 19.16 -4.08
N GLU A 356 -13.34 18.76 -3.21
CA GLU A 356 -12.41 17.66 -3.48
C GLU A 356 -13.16 16.35 -3.74
N LYS A 357 -14.21 16.06 -2.96
CA LYS A 357 -15.07 14.90 -3.17
C LYS A 357 -15.80 14.94 -4.52
N ARG A 358 -16.24 16.13 -4.97
CA ARG A 358 -16.82 16.30 -6.33
C ARG A 358 -15.77 16.10 -7.42
N ASP A 359 -14.55 16.57 -7.19
CA ASP A 359 -13.44 16.45 -8.14
C ASP A 359 -13.00 14.99 -8.35
N LEU A 360 -13.20 14.11 -7.36
CA LEU A 360 -13.01 12.66 -7.53
C LEU A 360 -14.01 12.04 -8.52
N GLY A 361 -15.18 12.67 -8.71
CA GLY A 361 -16.25 12.19 -9.57
C GLY A 361 -16.94 10.92 -9.04
N ALA A 362 -18.13 10.62 -9.57
CA ALA A 362 -18.92 9.47 -9.13
C ALA A 362 -18.15 8.14 -9.27
N ARG A 363 -17.40 7.99 -10.36
CA ARG A 363 -16.60 6.80 -10.66
C ARG A 363 -15.48 6.59 -9.63
N GLY A 364 -14.67 7.63 -9.38
CA GLY A 364 -13.62 7.58 -8.36
C GLY A 364 -14.19 7.27 -6.97
N LEU A 365 -15.32 7.87 -6.60
CA LEU A 365 -15.98 7.59 -5.33
C LEU A 365 -16.43 6.13 -5.18
N ARG A 366 -17.01 5.52 -6.24
CA ARG A 366 -17.37 4.08 -6.21
C ARG A 366 -16.14 3.20 -6.10
N ALA A 367 -15.11 3.48 -6.90
CA ALA A 367 -13.85 2.72 -6.90
C ALA A 367 -13.18 2.78 -5.52
N ILE A 368 -13.06 3.98 -4.95
CA ILE A 368 -12.46 4.19 -3.63
C ILE A 368 -13.25 3.44 -2.56
N ARG A 369 -14.59 3.55 -2.54
CA ARG A 369 -15.43 2.82 -1.56
C ARG A 369 -15.22 1.32 -1.65
N ARG A 370 -15.28 0.74 -2.85
CA ARG A 370 -15.02 -0.68 -3.09
C ARG A 370 -13.63 -1.10 -2.58
N LEU A 371 -12.61 -0.33 -2.93
CA LEU A 371 -11.22 -0.61 -2.56
C LEU A 371 -10.90 -0.28 -1.09
N SER A 372 -11.79 0.43 -0.38
CA SER A 372 -11.65 0.72 1.06
C SER A 372 -12.03 -0.47 1.95
N GLU A 373 -12.63 -1.50 1.37
CA GLU A 373 -12.96 -2.73 2.08
C GLU A 373 -11.71 -3.56 2.35
N ILE A 374 -11.67 -4.22 3.52
CA ILE A 374 -10.62 -5.16 3.89
C ILE A 374 -10.99 -6.54 3.34
N PRO A 375 -10.19 -7.12 2.42
CA PRO A 375 -10.46 -8.44 1.89
C PRO A 375 -10.22 -9.50 2.97
N MET A 376 -11.28 -10.21 3.35
CA MET A 376 -11.18 -11.26 4.37
C MET A 376 -10.53 -12.52 3.79
N PRO A 377 -9.72 -13.25 4.59
CA PRO A 377 -9.31 -14.61 4.21
C PRO A 377 -10.56 -15.50 4.10
N TYR A 378 -10.54 -16.43 3.15
CA TYR A 378 -11.56 -17.46 2.99
C TYR A 378 -11.14 -18.75 3.71
#